data_AF-A0A396ML94-F1
#
_entry.id   AF-A0A396ML94-F1
#
_cell.length_a   1.000
_cell.length_b   1.000
_cell.length_c   1.000
_cell.angle_alpha   90.00
_cell.angle_beta   90.00
_cell.angle_gamma   90.00
#
_symmetry.space_group_name_H-M   'P 1'
#
loop_
_entity.id
_entity.type
_entity.pdbx_description
1 polymer ?
#
loop_
_entity_poly.entity_id
_entity_poly.type
_entity_poly.pdbx_seq_one_letter_code
_entity_poly.pdbx_strand_id
1 'polypeptide(L)'
;MYDVREATYKEACDIIEELVGERPEGFGYLWGWGFTCAWDPYTVAFKDGFVPDPKLMSENTEESTREHKVYKILITTQKGREASDKFKRFYNSITSNSLEKLGLPLHAESRYFYFMPSKDEVGYYLAVGNSIADVLKNNVDITIELPE
;
A
#
# COMPACT_ATOMS: atom_id res chain seq x y z
N MET A 1 -0.48 10.68 -9.67
CA MET A 1 -0.64 9.65 -8.63
C MET A 1 -0.06 8.32 -9.09
N TYR A 2 -0.38 7.90 -10.32
CA TYR A 2 0.16 6.70 -10.97
C TYR A 2 1.69 6.64 -10.94
N ASP A 3 2.38 7.65 -11.48
CA ASP A 3 3.86 7.67 -11.56
C ASP A 3 4.54 7.60 -10.19
N VAL A 4 3.96 8.26 -9.18
CA VAL A 4 4.47 8.24 -7.80
C VAL A 4 4.27 6.86 -7.17
N ARG A 5 3.14 6.19 -7.42
CA ARG A 5 2.91 4.82 -6.93
C ARG A 5 3.76 3.79 -7.67
N GLU A 6 3.99 3.97 -8.97
CA GLU A 6 4.86 3.09 -9.74
C GLU A 6 6.32 3.21 -9.28
N ALA A 7 6.82 4.44 -9.10
CA ALA A 7 8.17 4.67 -8.59
C ALA A 7 8.36 4.10 -7.17
N THR A 8 7.41 4.34 -6.27
CA THR A 8 7.49 3.85 -4.89
C THR A 8 7.28 2.34 -4.79
N TYR A 9 6.51 1.74 -5.70
CA TYR A 9 6.39 0.29 -5.82
C TYR A 9 7.70 -0.35 -6.28
N LYS A 10 8.35 0.24 -7.29
CA LYS A 10 9.66 -0.21 -7.75
C LYS A 10 10.68 -0.17 -6.61
N GLU A 11 10.74 0.93 -5.86
CA GLU A 11 11.66 1.07 -4.73
C GLU A 11 11.35 0.06 -3.60
N ALA A 12 10.08 -0.18 -3.30
CA ALA A 12 9.68 -1.23 -2.37
C ALA A 12 10.17 -2.62 -2.82
N CYS A 13 9.98 -2.95 -4.11
CA CYS A 13 10.46 -4.21 -4.69
C CYS A 13 11.99 -4.33 -4.60
N ASP A 14 12.71 -3.27 -4.95
CA ASP A 14 14.17 -3.26 -4.99
C ASP A 14 14.77 -3.51 -3.59
N ILE A 15 14.16 -2.96 -2.52
CA ILE A 15 14.60 -3.20 -1.14
C ILE A 15 14.41 -4.66 -0.72
N ILE A 16 13.28 -5.29 -1.09
CA ILE A 16 13.03 -6.70 -0.79
C ILE A 16 13.95 -7.60 -1.60
N GLU A 17 14.12 -7.32 -2.89
CA GLU A 17 15.01 -8.09 -3.77
C GLU A 17 16.45 -8.03 -3.27
N GLU A 18 16.92 -6.87 -2.81
CA GLU A 18 18.24 -6.75 -2.16
C GLU A 18 18.34 -7.58 -0.87
N LEU A 19 17.25 -7.69 -0.10
CA LEU A 19 17.22 -8.43 1.15
C LEU A 19 17.27 -9.95 0.93
N VAL A 20 16.39 -10.49 0.08
CA VAL A 20 16.17 -11.95 -0.05
C VAL A 20 16.60 -12.55 -1.39
N GLY A 21 17.04 -11.74 -2.35
CA GLY A 21 17.52 -12.18 -3.66
C GLY A 21 16.43 -12.57 -4.66
N GLU A 22 15.16 -12.37 -4.31
CA GLU A 22 14.01 -12.61 -5.18
C GLU A 22 13.12 -11.38 -5.19
N ARG A 23 12.63 -11.02 -6.38
CA ARG A 23 11.75 -9.87 -6.54
C ARG A 23 10.33 -10.23 -6.07
N PRO A 24 9.71 -9.42 -5.20
CA PRO A 24 8.34 -9.68 -4.78
C PRO A 24 7.35 -9.45 -5.93
N GLU A 25 6.23 -10.19 -5.90
CA GLU A 25 5.13 -10.02 -6.84
C GLU A 25 4.10 -8.98 -6.35
N GLY A 26 4.08 -8.72 -5.05
CA GLY A 26 3.14 -7.77 -4.48
C GLY A 26 3.41 -7.43 -3.02
N PHE A 27 2.70 -6.39 -2.58
CA PHE A 27 2.67 -5.91 -1.21
C PHE A 27 1.23 -5.61 -0.83
N GLY A 28 0.88 -5.83 0.44
CA GLY A 28 -0.30 -5.22 1.02
C GLY A 28 -0.10 -3.71 1.26
N TYR A 29 -1.17 -3.09 1.75
CA TYR A 29 -1.17 -1.69 2.13
C TYR A 29 -1.34 -1.53 3.64
N LEU A 30 -0.53 -0.67 4.24
CA LEU A 30 -0.73 -0.23 5.62
C LEU A 30 -1.35 1.16 5.68
N TRP A 31 -2.13 1.36 6.74
CA TRP A 31 -2.82 2.59 7.08
C TRP A 31 -2.35 3.02 8.47
N GLY A 32 -2.12 4.31 8.67
CA GLY A 32 -1.59 4.78 9.94
C GLY A 32 -1.81 6.27 10.17
N TRP A 33 -1.47 6.73 11.37
CA TRP A 33 -1.56 8.15 11.71
C TRP A 33 -0.65 8.98 10.79
N GLY A 34 -1.26 9.83 9.97
CA GLY A 34 -0.54 10.75 9.07
C GLY A 34 -0.33 10.26 7.64
N PHE A 35 -0.81 9.05 7.28
CA PHE A 35 -0.81 8.60 5.89
C PHE A 35 -1.92 7.59 5.58
N THR A 36 -2.37 7.61 4.32
CA THR A 36 -3.56 6.90 3.85
C THR A 36 -3.21 5.68 3.01
N CYS A 37 -1.96 5.51 2.56
CA CYS A 37 -1.59 4.35 1.75
C CYS A 37 -0.08 4.22 1.68
N ALA A 38 0.50 3.22 2.32
CA ALA A 38 1.92 2.87 2.18
C ALA A 38 2.11 1.37 1.92
N TRP A 39 3.12 1.00 1.13
CA TRP A 39 3.47 -0.41 0.93
C TRP A 39 3.91 -1.03 2.24
N ASP A 40 3.33 -2.17 2.58
CA ASP A 40 3.54 -2.80 3.86
C ASP A 40 4.64 -3.87 3.83
N PRO A 41 5.79 -3.66 4.52
CA PRO A 41 6.86 -4.64 4.58
C PRO A 41 6.50 -5.90 5.39
N TYR A 42 5.29 -5.96 5.97
CA TYR A 42 4.76 -7.11 6.70
C TYR A 42 3.86 -8.02 5.85
N THR A 43 3.55 -7.64 4.61
CA THR A 43 2.63 -8.35 3.72
C THR A 43 3.23 -8.55 2.32
N VAL A 44 4.50 -8.95 2.28
CA VAL A 44 5.25 -9.17 1.03
C VAL A 44 4.87 -10.53 0.43
N ALA A 45 4.42 -10.53 -0.82
CA ALA A 45 4.10 -11.73 -1.58
C ALA A 45 5.20 -12.03 -2.61
N PHE A 46 5.48 -13.32 -2.82
CA PHE A 46 6.40 -13.81 -3.83
C PHE A 46 5.69 -14.81 -4.75
N LYS A 47 6.33 -15.10 -5.88
CA LYS A 47 5.89 -16.16 -6.80
C LYS A 47 5.74 -17.49 -6.09
N ASP A 48 4.80 -18.29 -6.58
CA ASP A 48 4.55 -19.63 -6.05
C ASP A 48 5.82 -20.48 -5.97
N GLY A 49 6.04 -21.06 -4.79
CA GLY A 49 7.17 -21.94 -4.50
C GLY A 49 8.43 -21.25 -3.96
N PHE A 50 8.53 -19.92 -4.04
CA PHE A 50 9.61 -19.21 -3.35
C PHE A 50 9.30 -19.07 -1.85
N VAL A 51 10.26 -19.44 -1.00
CA VAL A 51 10.18 -19.24 0.45
C VAL A 51 11.45 -18.49 0.88
N PRO A 52 11.33 -17.27 1.44
CA PRO A 52 12.49 -16.49 1.85
C PRO A 52 13.22 -17.17 3.03
N ASP A 53 14.51 -16.84 3.20
CA ASP A 53 15.29 -17.32 4.36
C ASP A 53 14.56 -16.92 5.66
N PRO A 54 14.21 -17.88 6.54
CA PRO A 54 13.51 -17.62 7.79
C PRO A 54 14.29 -16.74 8.79
N LYS A 55 15.57 -16.45 8.52
CA LYS A 55 16.36 -15.46 9.27
C LYS A 55 16.13 -14.03 8.80
N LEU A 56 15.65 -13.84 7.57
CA LEU A 56 15.45 -12.53 6.96
C LEU A 56 13.99 -12.12 6.95
N MET A 57 13.09 -13.06 6.71
CA MET A 57 11.64 -12.85 6.72
C MET A 57 10.92 -14.04 7.35
N SER A 58 9.77 -13.80 7.96
CA SER A 58 8.90 -14.87 8.48
C SER A 58 7.50 -14.77 7.88
N GLU A 59 6.79 -15.90 7.80
CA GLU A 59 5.38 -15.88 7.38
C GLU A 59 4.57 -14.97 8.32
N ASN A 60 3.77 -14.09 7.73
CA ASN A 60 2.74 -13.38 8.45
C ASN A 60 1.46 -14.22 8.44
N THR A 61 1.27 -15.02 9.49
CA THR A 61 0.18 -15.99 9.59
C THR A 61 -1.20 -15.37 9.73
N GLU A 62 -1.29 -14.09 10.10
CA GLU A 62 -2.56 -13.36 10.22
C GLU A 62 -3.12 -13.02 8.85
N GLU A 63 -2.24 -12.68 7.90
CA GLU A 63 -2.59 -12.25 6.54
C GLU A 63 -2.44 -13.38 5.50
N SER A 64 -1.74 -14.46 5.86
CA SER A 64 -1.56 -15.62 4.99
C SER A 64 -2.79 -16.51 4.97
N THR A 65 -3.15 -17.00 3.78
CA THR A 65 -4.17 -18.04 3.59
C THR A 65 -3.51 -19.40 3.33
N ARG A 66 -4.32 -20.42 3.01
CA ARG A 66 -3.79 -21.72 2.56
C ARG A 66 -3.15 -21.64 1.17
N GLU A 67 -3.67 -20.77 0.32
CA GLU A 67 -3.30 -20.65 -1.08
C GLU A 67 -2.27 -19.52 -1.30
N HIS A 68 -2.36 -18.45 -0.51
CA HIS A 68 -1.52 -17.27 -0.66
C HIS A 68 -0.72 -17.03 0.62
N LYS A 69 0.61 -17.05 0.51
CA LYS A 69 1.53 -16.79 1.62
C LYS A 69 2.11 -15.40 1.50
N VAL A 70 2.14 -14.70 2.63
CA VAL A 70 2.78 -13.38 2.74
C VAL A 70 3.78 -13.39 3.89
N TYR A 71 4.83 -12.60 3.72
CA TYR A 71 5.98 -12.58 4.61
C TYR A 71 6.25 -11.18 5.15
N LYS A 72 6.80 -11.15 6.37
CA LYS A 72 7.24 -9.94 7.05
C LYS A 72 8.74 -9.90 7.25
N ILE A 73 9.33 -8.72 7.06
CA ILE A 73 10.75 -8.48 7.34
C ILE A 73 11.04 -8.74 8.83
N LEU A 74 12.09 -9.50 9.12
CA LEU A 74 12.56 -9.75 10.48
C LEU A 74 13.58 -8.69 10.92
N ILE A 75 13.09 -7.68 11.65
CA ILE A 75 13.92 -6.58 12.20
C ILE A 75 14.85 -7.00 13.36
N THR A 76 14.86 -8.27 13.73
CA THR A 76 15.79 -8.80 14.73
C THR A 76 17.21 -8.96 14.16
N THR A 77 17.34 -9.11 12.84
CA THR A 77 18.65 -9.17 12.16
C THR A 77 19.12 -7.79 11.67
N GLN A 78 20.43 -7.63 11.50
CA GLN A 78 20.99 -6.38 10.99
C GLN A 78 20.48 -6.07 9.58
N LYS A 79 20.51 -7.05 8.68
CA LYS A 79 19.97 -6.91 7.32
C LYS A 79 18.49 -6.55 7.30
N GLY A 80 17.67 -7.20 8.14
CA GLY A 80 16.25 -6.89 8.23
C GLY A 80 15.97 -5.48 8.79
N ARG A 81 16.78 -4.99 9.75
CA ARG A 81 16.70 -3.59 10.20
C ARG A 81 17.05 -2.62 9.10
N GLU A 82 18.14 -2.86 8.38
CA GLU A 82 18.57 -2.01 7.27
C GLU A 82 17.50 -1.93 6.17
N ALA A 83 16.89 -3.06 5.81
CA ALA A 83 15.77 -3.10 4.87
C ALA A 83 14.53 -2.35 5.40
N SER A 84 14.15 -2.56 6.66
CA SER A 84 13.02 -1.84 7.28
C SER A 84 13.27 -0.33 7.36
N ASP A 85 14.50 0.09 7.65
CA ASP A 85 14.86 1.50 7.70
C ASP A 85 14.87 2.13 6.31
N LYS A 86 15.28 1.41 5.26
CA LYS A 86 15.08 1.86 3.87
C LYS A 86 13.59 2.08 3.59
N PHE A 87 12.72 1.12 3.95
CA PHE A 87 11.27 1.25 3.81
C PHE A 87 10.66 2.49 4.50
N LYS A 88 11.22 2.88 5.65
CA LYS A 88 10.77 4.07 6.38
C LYS A 88 11.28 5.39 5.79
N ARG A 89 12.41 5.36 5.07
CA ARG A 89 13.10 6.57 4.59
C ARG A 89 12.59 7.05 3.24
N PHE A 90 12.17 6.15 2.34
CA PHE A 90 11.63 6.58 1.06
C PHE A 90 10.16 7.02 1.20
N TYR A 91 9.71 7.91 0.31
CA TYR A 91 8.34 8.46 0.34
C TYR A 91 7.33 7.39 -0.10
N ASN A 92 7.05 6.44 0.79
CA ASN A 92 6.19 5.30 0.51
C ASN A 92 4.69 5.63 0.66
N SER A 93 4.35 6.83 1.17
CA SER A 93 3.02 7.09 1.69
C SER A 93 2.27 8.19 0.93
N ILE A 94 1.00 7.95 0.58
CA ILE A 94 0.09 9.03 0.17
C ILE A 94 -0.47 9.68 1.43
N THR A 95 -0.19 10.97 1.62
CA THR A 95 -0.70 11.73 2.77
C THR A 95 -2.06 12.33 2.49
N SER A 96 -2.80 12.68 3.54
CA SER A 96 -4.07 13.40 3.42
C SER A 96 -3.91 14.74 2.68
N ASN A 97 -2.82 15.45 2.92
CA ASN A 97 -2.50 16.70 2.20
C ASN A 97 -2.33 16.46 0.69
N SER A 98 -1.70 15.35 0.31
CA SER A 98 -1.54 14.97 -1.10
C SER A 98 -2.88 14.66 -1.76
N LEU A 99 -3.85 14.10 -1.03
CA LEU A 99 -5.20 13.81 -1.51
C LEU A 99 -6.06 15.08 -1.59
N GLU A 100 -5.97 15.98 -0.60
CA GLU A 100 -6.64 17.30 -0.64
C GLU A 100 -6.18 18.15 -1.83
N LYS A 101 -4.88 18.15 -2.13
CA LYS A 101 -4.33 18.81 -3.34
C LYS A 101 -4.87 18.24 -4.64
N LEU A 102 -5.39 17.02 -4.62
CA LEU A 102 -6.04 16.37 -5.77
C LEU A 102 -7.57 16.58 -5.76
N GLY A 103 -8.08 17.46 -4.89
CA GLY A 103 -9.49 17.80 -4.80
C GLY A 103 -10.32 16.83 -3.97
N LEU A 104 -9.71 15.88 -3.26
CA LEU A 104 -10.45 14.92 -2.41
C LEU A 104 -10.67 15.53 -1.01
N PRO A 105 -11.92 15.69 -0.56
CA PRO A 105 -12.22 16.40 0.67
C PRO A 105 -11.98 15.49 1.87
N LEU A 106 -10.80 15.57 2.46
CA LEU A 106 -10.47 14.89 3.71
C LEU A 106 -10.78 15.79 4.90
N HIS A 107 -11.99 15.70 5.44
CA HIS A 107 -12.32 16.42 6.67
C HIS A 107 -11.47 15.93 7.85
N ALA A 108 -11.04 16.85 8.71
CA ALA A 108 -10.31 16.55 9.94
C ALA A 108 -11.04 15.57 10.89
N GLU A 109 -12.35 15.40 10.74
CA GLU A 109 -13.17 14.43 11.49
C GLU A 109 -13.45 13.13 10.70
N SER A 110 -13.13 13.07 9.41
CA SER A 110 -13.42 11.95 8.50
C SER A 110 -12.15 11.28 7.95
N ARG A 111 -11.01 11.51 8.59
CA ARG A 111 -9.68 11.39 7.96
C ARG A 111 -9.30 10.02 7.38
N TYR A 112 -9.97 8.90 7.68
CA TYR A 112 -9.33 7.59 7.45
C TYR A 112 -10.21 6.39 7.04
N PHE A 113 -11.50 6.54 6.74
CA PHE A 113 -12.39 5.35 6.64
C PHE A 113 -13.14 5.16 5.33
N TYR A 114 -12.98 6.04 4.34
CA TYR A 114 -13.92 6.10 3.22
C TYR A 114 -13.34 5.94 1.82
N PHE A 115 -12.02 5.94 1.68
CA PHE A 115 -11.37 5.83 0.37
C PHE A 115 -10.39 4.66 0.41
N MET A 116 -10.60 3.66 -0.43
CA MET A 116 -9.74 2.49 -0.57
C MET A 116 -9.14 2.51 -1.99
N PRO A 117 -7.81 2.69 -2.16
CA PRO A 117 -7.20 2.53 -3.46
C PRO A 117 -7.44 1.11 -3.97
N SER A 118 -7.86 1.01 -5.22
CA SER A 118 -8.16 -0.24 -5.91
C SER A 118 -7.66 -0.16 -7.35
N LYS A 119 -7.60 -1.32 -8.00
CA LYS A 119 -7.14 -1.44 -9.38
C LYS A 119 -8.06 -2.40 -10.12
N ASP A 120 -8.44 -2.03 -11.33
CA ASP A 120 -9.08 -2.91 -12.30
C ASP A 120 -8.31 -2.90 -13.63
N GLU A 121 -8.90 -3.46 -14.68
CA GLU A 121 -8.32 -3.51 -16.02
C GLU A 121 -8.13 -2.12 -16.64
N VAL A 122 -8.88 -1.11 -16.15
CA VAL A 122 -8.90 0.26 -16.69
C VAL A 122 -7.90 1.16 -15.97
N GLY A 123 -7.57 0.86 -14.70
CA GLY A 123 -6.49 1.53 -13.99
C GLY A 123 -6.64 1.51 -12.48
N TYR A 124 -5.98 2.47 -11.81
CA TYR A 124 -6.08 2.67 -10.37
C TYR A 124 -7.18 3.68 -10.05
N TYR A 125 -8.04 3.35 -9.09
CA TYR A 125 -9.13 4.21 -8.63
C TYR A 125 -9.22 4.21 -7.09
N LEU A 126 -10.03 5.11 -6.53
CA LEU A 126 -10.36 5.13 -5.11
C LEU A 126 -11.79 4.63 -4.94
N ALA A 127 -11.96 3.44 -4.40
CA ALA A 127 -13.25 2.91 -3.99
C ALA A 127 -13.75 3.69 -2.78
N VAL A 128 -15.01 4.12 -2.82
CA VAL A 128 -15.66 4.83 -1.72
C VAL A 128 -16.94 4.14 -1.31
N GLY A 129 -17.32 4.25 -0.04
CA GLY A 129 -18.66 3.83 0.41
C GLY A 129 -19.74 4.67 -0.26
N ASN A 130 -20.89 4.06 -0.57
CA ASN A 130 -22.01 4.75 -1.27
C ASN A 130 -22.45 6.04 -0.59
N SER A 131 -22.48 6.06 0.76
CA SER A 131 -22.82 7.25 1.55
C SER A 131 -21.90 8.45 1.29
N ILE A 132 -20.67 8.21 0.84
CA ILE A 132 -19.66 9.24 0.54
C ILE A 132 -19.75 9.64 -0.92
N ALA A 133 -20.02 8.70 -1.82
CA ALA A 133 -20.31 9.02 -3.22
C ALA A 133 -21.50 10.00 -3.32
N ASP A 134 -22.53 9.83 -2.49
CA ASP A 134 -23.68 10.74 -2.45
C ASP A 134 -23.33 12.13 -1.93
N VAL A 135 -22.43 12.24 -0.94
CA VAL A 135 -21.93 13.53 -0.43
C VAL A 135 -21.04 14.23 -1.46
N LEU A 136 -20.22 13.46 -2.19
CA LEU A 136 -19.34 13.98 -3.24
C LEU A 136 -20.12 14.48 -4.45
N LYS A 137 -21.17 13.75 -4.88
CA LYS A 137 -22.09 14.20 -5.95
C LYS A 137 -22.80 15.51 -5.62
N ASN A 138 -23.02 15.80 -4.34
CA ASN A 138 -23.65 17.03 -3.88
C ASN A 138 -22.66 18.19 -3.70
N ASN A 139 -21.35 17.95 -3.80
CA ASN A 139 -20.33 19.00 -3.84
C ASN A 139 -19.99 19.35 -5.28
N VAL A 140 -20.25 20.60 -5.65
CA VAL A 140 -20.25 21.11 -7.03
C VAL A 140 -18.86 21.05 -7.70
N ASP A 141 -17.79 20.89 -6.93
CA ASP A 141 -16.41 20.97 -7.40
C ASP A 141 -15.76 19.61 -7.76
N ILE A 142 -16.47 18.48 -7.59
CA ILE A 142 -15.90 17.15 -7.83
C ILE A 142 -16.80 16.37 -8.77
N THR A 143 -16.34 16.19 -10.02
CA THR A 143 -17.00 15.30 -10.98
C THR A 143 -16.52 13.87 -10.74
N ILE A 144 -17.44 12.97 -10.36
CA ILE A 144 -17.17 11.54 -10.24
C ILE A 144 -17.96 10.82 -11.32
N GLU A 145 -17.24 10.30 -12.32
CA GLU A 145 -17.81 9.36 -13.29
C GLU A 145 -17.82 7.97 -12.64
N LEU A 146 -19.02 7.45 -12.38
CA LEU A 146 -19.19 6.07 -11.93
C LEU A 146 -19.38 5.18 -13.18
N PRO A 147 -18.76 4.00 -13.24
CA PRO A 147 -19.09 3.01 -14.27
C PRO A 147 -20.57 2.58 -14.11
N GLU A 148 -21.25 2.41 -15.25
CA GLU A 148 -22.65 1.96 -15.33
C GLU A 148 -22.88 0.54 -14.76
#